data_AF-A0A968TWV1-F1
#
_entry.id   AF-A0A968TWV1-F1
#
_cell.length_a   1.000
_cell.length_b   1.000
_cell.length_c   1.000
_cell.angle_alpha   90.00
_cell.angle_beta   90.00
_cell.angle_gamma   90.00
#
_symmetry.space_group_name_H-M   'P 1'
#
loop_
_entity.id
_entity.type
_entity.pdbx_description
1 polymer ?
#
loop_
_entity_poly.entity_id
_entity_poly.type
_entity_poly.pdbx_seq_one_letter_code
_entity_poly.pdbx_strand_id
1 'polypeptide(L)'
;MKTKLGRQHVILCEGYDDRSFWAGWLSEGLACRDPTNKGTKRISDAWNRPVKDGRFLFESPTGEKILIHPFHGRSRARQALGEYLDDVQAESPDLLVLSIDSDATETTGDNVPGRSLFDQIVRERAGSTEISLVLWECNDPHPTPGVPEKQTLERLVSAAIRAAYAGRGEAVERWLDAEPRAESTGPKSYGFSYLAKWYADQGADDFYRAIWRDPDVARELRSRLEASGAWAVAENLARD
;
A
#
# COMPACT_ATOMS: atom_id res chain seq x y z
N MET A 1 -35.25 -15.51 -4.93
CA MET A 1 -34.57 -14.76 -3.86
C MET A 1 -33.29 -14.19 -4.45
N LYS A 2 -33.06 -12.87 -4.42
CA LYS A 2 -31.74 -12.30 -4.73
C LYS A 2 -30.85 -12.59 -3.54
N THR A 3 -29.76 -13.33 -3.75
CA THR A 3 -28.73 -13.54 -2.73
C THR A 3 -28.19 -12.16 -2.35
N LYS A 4 -28.20 -11.82 -1.07
CA LYS A 4 -27.59 -10.56 -0.59
C LYS A 4 -26.11 -10.62 -0.96
N LEU A 5 -25.64 -9.66 -1.77
CA LEU A 5 -24.22 -9.54 -2.08
C LEU A 5 -23.44 -9.29 -0.79
N GLY A 6 -22.21 -9.79 -0.73
CA GLY A 6 -21.33 -9.55 0.41
C GLY A 6 -20.87 -8.09 0.47
N ARG A 7 -20.48 -7.66 1.66
CA ARG A 7 -19.78 -6.39 1.90
C ARG A 7 -18.31 -6.52 1.52
N GLN A 8 -17.70 -5.42 1.09
CA GLN A 8 -16.30 -5.40 0.65
C GLN A 8 -15.70 -4.01 0.78
N HIS A 9 -14.47 -3.96 1.29
CA HIS A 9 -13.60 -2.80 1.19
C HIS A 9 -12.57 -2.98 0.08
N VAL A 10 -12.14 -1.88 -0.54
CA VAL A 10 -11.14 -1.92 -1.61
C VAL A 10 -10.01 -0.94 -1.36
N ILE A 11 -8.80 -1.41 -1.62
CA ILE A 11 -7.57 -0.62 -1.62
C ILE A 11 -7.06 -0.56 -3.06
N LEU A 12 -7.08 0.63 -3.66
CA LEU A 12 -6.45 0.92 -4.95
C LEU A 12 -5.03 1.43 -4.69
N CYS A 13 -4.00 0.73 -5.17
CA CYS A 13 -2.60 1.09 -4.91
C CYS A 13 -1.76 1.23 -6.18
N GLU A 14 -0.68 1.99 -6.12
CA GLU A 14 0.11 2.34 -7.31
C GLU A 14 0.71 1.12 -8.01
N GLY A 15 1.48 0.32 -7.28
CA GLY A 15 2.24 -0.80 -7.83
C GLY A 15 2.10 -2.10 -7.05
N TYR A 16 2.92 -3.06 -7.45
CA TYR A 16 3.01 -4.36 -6.78
C TYR A 16 3.75 -4.27 -5.44
N ASP A 17 4.69 -3.34 -5.31
CA ASP A 17 5.39 -3.07 -4.05
C ASP A 17 4.40 -2.60 -2.97
N ASP A 18 3.54 -1.61 -3.29
CA ASP A 18 2.47 -1.14 -2.41
C ASP A 18 1.49 -2.26 -2.04
N ARG A 19 1.07 -3.04 -3.04
CA ARG A 19 0.18 -4.19 -2.83
C ARG A 19 0.80 -5.18 -1.85
N SER A 20 2.08 -5.49 -2.02
CA SER A 20 2.81 -6.45 -1.19
C SER A 20 3.03 -5.91 0.24
N PHE A 21 3.25 -4.60 0.38
CA PHE A 21 3.29 -3.94 1.69
C PHE A 21 1.94 -3.99 2.42
N TRP A 22 0.84 -3.64 1.73
CA TRP A 22 -0.52 -3.78 2.27
C TRP A 22 -0.83 -5.23 2.65
N ALA A 23 -0.42 -6.19 1.83
CA ALA A 23 -0.62 -7.61 2.13
C ALA A 23 0.05 -8.01 3.44
N GLY A 24 1.33 -7.64 3.63
CA GLY A 24 2.06 -7.90 4.87
C GLY A 24 1.42 -7.20 6.07
N TRP A 25 1.01 -5.94 5.89
CA TRP A 25 0.37 -5.17 6.94
C TRP A 25 -0.96 -5.78 7.38
N LEU A 26 -1.84 -6.11 6.44
CA LEU A 26 -3.13 -6.71 6.74
C LEU A 26 -2.93 -8.07 7.43
N SER A 27 -2.06 -8.94 6.90
CA SER A 27 -1.92 -10.30 7.45
C SER A 27 -1.18 -10.35 8.77
N GLU A 28 -0.03 -9.68 8.86
CA GLU A 28 0.87 -9.79 10.01
C GLU A 28 0.56 -8.71 11.06
N GLY A 29 0.19 -7.49 10.62
CA GLY A 29 -0.06 -6.35 11.50
C GLY A 29 -1.49 -6.26 12.03
N LEU A 30 -2.48 -6.73 11.26
CA LEU A 30 -3.92 -6.61 11.60
C LEU A 30 -4.65 -7.96 11.66
N ALA A 31 -3.92 -9.08 11.57
CA ALA A 31 -4.45 -10.44 11.66
C ALA A 31 -5.54 -10.77 10.64
N CYS A 32 -5.57 -10.09 9.48
CA CYS A 32 -6.43 -10.46 8.37
C CYS A 32 -5.95 -11.78 7.75
N ARG A 33 -6.89 -12.63 7.35
CA ARG A 33 -6.59 -13.94 6.74
C ARG A 33 -6.49 -13.83 5.23
N ASP A 34 -5.48 -14.46 4.63
CA ASP A 34 -5.41 -14.70 3.19
C ASP A 34 -6.22 -15.98 2.83
N PRO A 35 -7.39 -15.88 2.17
CA PRO A 35 -8.21 -17.02 1.83
C PRO A 35 -7.67 -17.82 0.63
N THR A 36 -6.62 -17.33 -0.05
CA THR A 36 -6.01 -18.02 -1.20
C THR A 36 -5.11 -19.19 -0.79
N ASN A 37 -4.83 -19.37 0.50
CA ASN A 37 -3.80 -20.32 0.96
C ASN A 37 -2.48 -20.10 0.22
N LYS A 38 -1.92 -18.88 0.36
CA LYS A 38 -0.66 -18.45 -0.28
C LYS A 38 -0.71 -18.56 -1.81
N GLY A 39 -1.83 -18.16 -2.41
CA GLY A 39 -2.05 -18.11 -3.85
C GLY A 39 -2.43 -19.43 -4.53
N THR A 40 -2.60 -20.53 -3.76
CA THR A 40 -2.89 -21.86 -4.34
C THR A 40 -4.36 -22.08 -4.67
N LYS A 41 -5.26 -21.39 -3.96
CA LYS A 41 -6.71 -21.52 -4.11
C LYS A 41 -7.24 -20.36 -4.94
N ARG A 42 -8.03 -20.69 -5.97
CA ARG A 42 -8.85 -19.71 -6.69
C ARG A 42 -9.95 -19.21 -5.78
N ILE A 43 -10.12 -17.90 -5.73
CA ILE A 43 -11.11 -17.23 -4.89
C ILE A 43 -11.87 -16.20 -5.72
N SER A 44 -13.05 -15.83 -5.20
CA SER A 44 -13.86 -14.75 -5.75
C SER A 44 -14.08 -13.67 -4.69
N ASP A 45 -14.23 -12.43 -5.16
CA ASP A 45 -14.54 -11.27 -4.35
C ASP A 45 -15.98 -11.34 -3.78
N ALA A 46 -16.46 -10.30 -3.10
CA ALA A 46 -17.81 -10.28 -2.52
C ALA A 46 -18.93 -10.33 -3.57
N TRP A 47 -18.59 -10.08 -4.83
CA TRP A 47 -19.49 -9.99 -5.97
C TRP A 47 -19.33 -11.16 -6.94
N ASN A 48 -18.72 -12.25 -6.47
CA ASN A 48 -18.45 -13.47 -7.23
C ASN A 48 -17.53 -13.29 -8.45
N ARG A 49 -16.79 -12.18 -8.53
CA ARG A 49 -15.82 -11.95 -9.59
C ARG A 49 -14.50 -12.63 -9.22
N PRO A 50 -13.81 -13.29 -10.17
CA PRO A 50 -12.55 -13.93 -9.88
C PRO A 50 -11.48 -12.89 -9.49
N VAL A 51 -10.72 -13.18 -8.43
CA VAL A 51 -9.56 -12.36 -8.04
C VAL A 51 -8.38 -12.76 -8.93
N LYS A 52 -7.98 -11.88 -9.85
CA LYS A 52 -6.93 -12.10 -10.86
C LYS A 52 -6.11 -10.82 -11.07
N ASP A 53 -5.20 -10.85 -12.04
CA ASP A 53 -4.43 -9.67 -12.49
C ASP A 53 -3.61 -9.01 -11.37
N GLY A 54 -3.01 -9.86 -10.53
CA GLY A 54 -2.18 -9.41 -9.41
C GLY A 54 -2.96 -8.84 -8.22
N ARG A 55 -4.29 -8.88 -8.21
CA ARG A 55 -5.11 -8.50 -7.05
C ARG A 55 -4.96 -9.50 -5.91
N PHE A 56 -5.07 -9.02 -4.66
CA PHE A 56 -5.17 -9.87 -3.48
C PHE A 56 -6.49 -9.64 -2.77
N LEU A 57 -7.00 -10.69 -2.12
CA LEU A 57 -8.16 -10.61 -1.25
C LEU A 57 -7.72 -11.03 0.14
N PHE A 58 -8.20 -10.33 1.16
CA PHE A 58 -8.06 -10.69 2.56
C PHE A 58 -9.44 -10.74 3.20
N GLU A 59 -9.54 -11.49 4.29
CA GLU A 59 -10.71 -11.52 5.16
C GLU A 59 -10.31 -10.91 6.50
N SER A 60 -11.03 -9.88 6.93
CA SER A 60 -10.81 -9.26 8.24
C SER A 60 -11.12 -10.25 9.38
N PRO A 61 -10.68 -9.96 10.61
CA PRO A 61 -11.11 -10.71 11.80
C PRO A 61 -12.64 -10.80 11.98
N THR A 62 -13.40 -9.81 11.47
CA THR A 62 -14.87 -9.79 11.47
C THR A 62 -15.50 -10.58 10.32
N GLY A 63 -14.69 -11.01 9.35
CA GLY A 63 -15.12 -11.79 8.18
C GLY A 63 -15.45 -10.97 6.94
N GLU A 64 -15.25 -9.65 6.99
CA GLU A 64 -15.41 -8.77 5.83
C GLU A 64 -14.27 -8.95 4.82
N LYS A 65 -14.58 -8.73 3.55
CA LYS A 65 -13.61 -8.88 2.46
C LYS A 65 -12.87 -7.57 2.19
N ILE A 66 -11.55 -7.65 2.05
CA ILE A 66 -10.69 -6.52 1.67
C ILE A 66 -9.96 -6.88 0.37
N LEU A 67 -10.26 -6.18 -0.71
CA LEU A 67 -9.61 -6.38 -2.01
C LEU A 67 -8.50 -5.34 -2.22
N ILE A 68 -7.27 -5.78 -2.44
CA ILE A 68 -6.14 -4.94 -2.87
C ILE A 68 -6.03 -5.02 -4.39
N HIS A 69 -6.07 -3.88 -5.06
CA HIS A 69 -6.07 -3.77 -6.51
C HIS A 69 -5.02 -2.77 -6.99
N PRO A 70 -3.87 -3.27 -7.52
CA PRO A 70 -2.85 -2.39 -8.08
C PRO A 70 -3.32 -1.82 -9.42
N PHE A 71 -3.04 -0.54 -9.70
CA PHE A 71 -3.41 0.12 -10.96
C PHE A 71 -2.23 0.39 -11.92
N HIS A 72 -1.04 -0.11 -11.60
CA HIS A 72 0.16 -0.13 -12.45
C HIS A 72 0.68 1.26 -12.82
N GLY A 73 0.89 2.09 -11.81
CA GLY A 73 1.62 3.35 -11.92
C GLY A 73 0.73 4.59 -11.80
N ARG A 74 1.33 5.65 -11.28
CA ARG A 74 0.68 6.93 -10.95
C ARG A 74 -0.17 7.54 -12.06
N SER A 75 0.33 7.53 -13.30
CA SER A 75 -0.38 8.13 -14.45
C SER A 75 -1.74 7.46 -14.73
N ARG A 76 -1.95 6.25 -14.20
CA ARG A 76 -3.20 5.50 -14.35
C ARG A 76 -4.14 5.62 -13.17
N ALA A 77 -3.75 6.24 -12.05
CA ALA A 77 -4.57 6.30 -10.83
C ALA A 77 -5.98 6.85 -11.11
N ARG A 78 -6.08 7.97 -11.84
CA ARG A 78 -7.36 8.59 -12.24
C ARG A 78 -8.19 7.65 -13.12
N GLN A 79 -7.58 7.06 -14.14
CA GLN A 79 -8.26 6.15 -15.05
C GLN A 79 -8.77 4.92 -14.30
N ALA A 80 -7.92 4.30 -13.49
CA ALA A 80 -8.25 3.10 -12.74
C ALA A 80 -9.32 3.33 -11.67
N LEU A 81 -9.32 4.48 -10.99
CA LEU A 81 -10.42 4.86 -10.10
C LEU A 81 -11.72 5.00 -10.88
N GLY A 82 -11.70 5.70 -12.02
CA GLY A 82 -12.86 5.87 -12.88
C GLY A 82 -13.42 4.53 -13.40
N GLU A 83 -12.56 3.68 -13.95
CA GLU A 83 -12.90 2.33 -14.42
C GLU A 83 -13.46 1.48 -13.28
N TYR A 84 -12.85 1.53 -12.10
CA TYR A 84 -13.34 0.79 -10.95
C TYR A 84 -14.74 1.25 -10.53
N LEU A 85 -14.99 2.56 -10.43
CA LEU A 85 -16.30 3.11 -10.09
C LEU A 85 -17.37 2.80 -11.15
N ASP A 86 -16.99 2.80 -12.43
CA ASP A 86 -17.88 2.42 -13.52
C ASP A 86 -18.25 0.92 -13.46
N ASP A 87 -17.29 0.06 -13.08
CA ASP A 87 -17.49 -1.39 -12.94
C ASP A 87 -18.37 -1.77 -11.73
N VAL A 88 -18.33 -0.98 -10.66
CA VAL A 88 -18.99 -1.31 -9.38
C VAL A 88 -20.37 -0.66 -9.19
N GLN A 89 -20.97 -0.03 -10.22
CA GLN A 89 -22.18 0.80 -10.07
C GLN A 89 -23.33 0.18 -9.25
N ALA A 90 -23.57 -1.13 -9.36
CA ALA A 90 -24.61 -1.83 -8.59
C ALA A 90 -24.10 -2.52 -7.32
N GLU A 91 -22.78 -2.51 -7.11
CA GLU A 91 -22.01 -3.36 -6.21
C GLU A 91 -20.96 -2.49 -5.51
N SER A 92 -21.41 -1.49 -4.76
CA SER A 92 -20.50 -0.51 -4.18
C SER A 92 -19.66 -1.07 -3.04
N PRO A 93 -18.36 -0.72 -2.97
CA PRO A 93 -17.60 -0.99 -1.75
C PRO A 93 -18.11 -0.11 -0.60
N ASP A 94 -17.98 -0.60 0.62
CA ASP A 94 -18.29 0.20 1.82
C ASP A 94 -17.19 1.26 2.09
N LEU A 95 -15.94 0.93 1.74
CA LEU A 95 -14.78 1.81 1.92
C LEU A 95 -13.83 1.66 0.73
N LEU A 96 -13.37 2.77 0.17
CA LEU A 96 -12.40 2.81 -0.92
C LEU A 96 -11.17 3.60 -0.49
N VAL A 97 -10.06 2.92 -0.27
CA VAL A 97 -8.78 3.55 0.05
C VAL A 97 -7.97 3.72 -1.23
N LEU A 98 -7.49 4.93 -1.48
CA LEU A 98 -6.54 5.22 -2.53
C LEU A 98 -5.15 5.42 -1.91
N SER A 99 -4.26 4.51 -2.26
CA SER A 99 -2.91 4.35 -1.72
C SER A 99 -1.89 4.87 -2.73
N ILE A 100 -1.33 6.06 -2.51
CA ILE A 100 -0.32 6.67 -3.38
C ILE A 100 0.82 7.29 -2.57
N ASP A 101 2.01 7.39 -3.15
CA ASP A 101 3.08 8.17 -2.53
C ASP A 101 2.69 9.66 -2.46
N SER A 102 3.12 10.38 -1.42
CA SER A 102 2.78 11.79 -1.23
C SER A 102 3.34 12.71 -2.33
N ASP A 103 4.49 12.35 -2.90
CA ASP A 103 5.10 13.07 -4.02
C ASP A 103 4.26 12.95 -5.33
N ALA A 104 3.27 12.05 -5.35
CA ALA A 104 2.31 11.94 -6.44
C ALA A 104 1.41 13.17 -6.59
N THR A 105 1.30 13.99 -5.56
CA THR A 105 0.41 15.15 -5.54
C THR A 105 1.02 16.40 -6.16
N GLU A 106 2.32 16.42 -6.48
CA GLU A 106 3.05 17.63 -6.87
C GLU A 106 3.09 17.93 -8.39
N THR A 107 2.64 17.03 -9.28
CA THR A 107 3.04 17.08 -10.71
C THR A 107 1.94 17.14 -11.77
N THR A 108 0.69 17.42 -11.45
CA THR A 108 -0.23 17.92 -12.49
C THR A 108 -0.03 19.43 -12.61
N GLY A 109 0.29 19.94 -13.81
CA GLY A 109 0.50 21.37 -14.10
C GLY A 109 -0.70 22.28 -13.81
N ASP A 110 -1.75 21.75 -13.17
CA ASP A 110 -2.98 22.42 -12.80
C ASP A 110 -3.02 22.89 -11.34
N ASN A 111 -1.97 22.69 -10.52
CA ASN A 111 -1.91 23.11 -9.10
C ASN A 111 -3.08 22.60 -8.23
N VAL A 112 -3.76 21.53 -8.65
CA VAL A 112 -4.86 20.92 -7.90
C VAL A 112 -4.27 19.84 -6.99
N PRO A 113 -4.29 19.99 -5.65
CA PRO A 113 -3.78 18.95 -4.74
C PRO A 113 -4.45 17.61 -5.05
N GLY A 114 -3.66 16.53 -5.17
CA GLY A 114 -4.13 15.23 -5.66
C GLY A 114 -5.46 14.76 -5.04
N ARG A 115 -5.67 15.03 -3.74
CA ARG A 115 -6.93 14.75 -3.04
C ARG A 115 -8.16 15.35 -3.70
N SER A 116 -8.12 16.62 -4.10
CA SER A 116 -9.27 17.33 -4.66
C SER A 116 -9.69 16.80 -6.04
N LEU A 117 -8.75 16.26 -6.82
CA LEU A 117 -9.04 15.58 -8.08
C LEU A 117 -9.77 14.26 -7.84
N PHE A 118 -9.34 13.46 -6.87
CA PHE A 118 -10.00 12.20 -6.54
C PHE A 118 -11.38 12.44 -5.90
N ASP A 119 -11.51 13.45 -5.04
CA ASP A 119 -12.80 13.88 -4.49
C ASP A 119 -13.79 14.31 -5.59
N GLN A 120 -13.29 14.93 -6.67
CA GLN A 120 -14.12 15.27 -7.82
C GLN A 120 -14.60 13.99 -8.55
N ILE A 121 -13.70 13.05 -8.84
CA ILE A 121 -14.04 11.79 -9.52
C ILE A 121 -15.07 10.99 -8.71
N VAL A 122 -14.87 10.88 -7.39
CA VAL A 122 -15.83 10.20 -6.51
C VAL A 122 -17.18 10.90 -6.55
N ARG A 123 -17.23 12.24 -6.43
CA ARG A 123 -18.50 12.99 -6.52
C ARG A 123 -19.21 12.84 -7.86
N GLU A 124 -18.46 12.81 -8.96
CA GLU A 124 -19.03 12.70 -10.31
C GLU A 124 -19.53 11.28 -10.63
N ARG A 125 -18.89 10.25 -10.08
CA ARG A 125 -19.09 8.85 -10.52
C ARG A 125 -19.72 7.92 -9.49
N ALA A 126 -19.63 8.22 -8.19
CA ALA A 126 -20.20 7.37 -7.15
C ALA A 126 -21.74 7.37 -7.16
N GLY A 127 -22.38 8.36 -7.80
CA GLY A 127 -23.84 8.46 -7.84
C GLY A 127 -24.43 8.62 -6.44
N SER A 128 -25.37 7.75 -6.05
CA SER A 128 -25.97 7.73 -4.71
C SER A 128 -25.20 6.87 -3.70
N THR A 129 -24.09 6.27 -4.11
CA THR A 129 -23.28 5.41 -3.26
C THR A 129 -22.44 6.25 -2.30
N GLU A 130 -22.52 5.95 -1.02
CA GLU A 130 -21.58 6.49 -0.03
C GLU A 130 -20.23 5.80 -0.18
N ILE A 131 -19.25 6.52 -0.74
CA ILE A 131 -17.87 6.06 -0.84
C ILE A 131 -17.03 6.93 0.07
N SER A 132 -16.48 6.33 1.12
CA SER A 132 -15.44 6.97 1.92
C SER A 132 -14.12 6.86 1.18
N LEU A 133 -13.60 7.96 0.64
CA LEU A 133 -12.28 8.02 0.04
C LEU A 133 -11.25 8.37 1.13
N VAL A 134 -10.29 7.49 1.33
CA VAL A 134 -9.13 7.79 2.16
C VAL A 134 -7.89 7.84 1.28
N LEU A 135 -7.26 9.01 1.23
CA LEU A 135 -5.95 9.16 0.62
C LEU A 135 -4.90 8.74 1.64
N TRP A 136 -4.26 7.59 1.40
CA TRP A 136 -3.07 7.21 2.15
C TRP A 136 -1.84 7.71 1.42
N GLU A 137 -1.05 8.48 2.15
CA GLU A 137 0.28 8.96 1.77
C GLU A 137 1.34 8.23 2.60
N CYS A 138 2.39 7.72 1.96
CA CYS A 138 3.54 7.06 2.59
C CYS A 138 4.46 8.03 3.39
N ASN A 139 3.87 8.98 4.11
CA ASN A 139 4.62 9.98 4.87
C ASN A 139 5.29 9.34 6.09
N ASP A 140 6.61 9.36 6.13
CA ASP A 140 7.37 9.21 7.37
C ASP A 140 7.62 10.61 7.97
N PRO A 141 6.99 10.92 9.13
CA PRO A 141 7.05 12.25 9.73
C PRO A 141 8.42 12.61 10.31
N HIS A 142 9.33 11.64 10.42
CA HIS A 142 10.63 11.84 11.04
C HIS A 142 11.76 11.88 9.98
N PRO A 143 12.59 12.94 9.96
CA PRO A 143 13.84 12.90 9.22
C PRO A 143 14.69 11.74 9.72
N THR A 144 15.16 10.90 8.81
CA THR A 144 16.04 9.79 9.13
C THR A 144 17.37 10.03 8.43
N PRO A 145 18.48 10.29 9.16
CA PRO A 145 19.78 10.52 8.56
C PRO A 145 20.14 9.43 7.55
N GLY A 146 20.67 9.83 6.39
CA GLY A 146 21.10 8.93 5.31
C GLY A 146 20.02 8.00 4.74
N VAL A 147 18.75 8.37 4.88
CA VAL A 147 17.65 7.90 4.04
C VAL A 147 17.21 9.08 3.16
N PRO A 148 16.93 8.89 1.85
CA PRO A 148 16.49 9.97 1.00
C PRO A 148 15.28 10.72 1.56
N GLU A 149 15.24 12.05 1.42
CA GLU A 149 14.15 12.86 1.99
C GLU A 149 12.80 12.65 1.30
N LYS A 150 12.84 12.24 0.03
CA LYS A 150 11.66 12.03 -0.82
C LYS A 150 10.72 11.00 -0.20
N GLN A 151 9.52 11.43 0.17
CA GLN A 151 8.50 10.62 0.83
C GLN A 151 7.91 9.60 -0.15
N THR A 152 8.30 8.33 0.03
CA THR A 152 7.82 7.16 -0.69
C THR A 152 7.70 5.98 0.25
N LEU A 153 7.04 4.91 -0.19
CA LEU A 153 7.04 3.64 0.54
C LEU A 153 8.46 3.15 0.88
N GLU A 154 9.41 3.23 -0.05
CA GLU A 154 10.79 2.77 0.18
C GLU A 154 11.49 3.58 1.26
N ARG A 155 11.20 4.88 1.35
CA ARG A 155 11.69 5.75 2.41
C ARG A 155 11.16 5.29 3.78
N LEU A 156 9.85 5.08 3.90
CA LEU A 156 9.22 4.61 5.13
C LEU A 156 9.83 3.29 5.62
N VAL A 157 9.96 2.32 4.71
CA VAL A 157 10.54 1.00 5.00
C VAL A 157 12.01 1.11 5.39
N SER A 158 12.81 1.89 4.65
CA SER A 158 14.22 2.11 4.95
C SER A 158 14.42 2.76 6.32
N ALA A 159 13.60 3.75 6.66
CA ALA A 159 13.65 4.42 7.95
C ALA A 159 13.29 3.49 9.11
N ALA A 160 12.26 2.64 8.95
CA ALA A 160 11.89 1.66 9.95
C ALA A 160 12.97 0.61 10.18
N ILE A 161 13.58 0.07 9.12
CA ILE A 161 14.68 -0.90 9.23
C ILE A 161 15.89 -0.28 9.93
N ARG A 162 16.24 0.97 9.60
CA ARG A 162 17.35 1.68 10.25
C ARG A 162 17.09 1.89 11.74
N ALA A 163 15.87 2.29 12.10
CA ALA A 163 15.50 2.52 13.50
C ALA A 163 15.51 1.22 14.32
N ALA A 164 15.06 0.11 13.73
CA ALA A 164 15.08 -1.20 14.36
C ALA A 164 16.50 -1.73 14.58
N TYR A 165 17.43 -1.43 13.66
CA TYR A 165 18.77 -1.99 13.67
C TYR A 165 19.86 -0.95 13.45
N ALA A 166 20.47 -0.51 14.55
CA ALA A 166 21.62 0.37 14.54
C ALA A 166 22.74 -0.16 13.62
N GLY A 167 23.33 0.73 12.82
CA GLY A 167 24.43 0.42 11.91
C GLY A 167 24.03 -0.19 10.55
N ARG A 168 22.79 -0.71 10.36
CA ARG A 168 22.36 -1.19 9.02
C ARG A 168 22.28 -0.05 8.01
N GLY A 169 21.73 1.09 8.40
CA GLY A 169 21.65 2.25 7.52
C GLY A 169 23.01 2.76 7.07
N GLU A 170 23.96 2.88 7.99
CA GLU A 170 25.34 3.27 7.65
C GLU A 170 26.01 2.25 6.71
N ALA A 171 25.70 0.96 6.84
CA ALA A 171 26.23 -0.05 5.94
C ALA A 171 25.66 0.06 4.53
N VAL A 172 24.38 0.42 4.38
CA VAL A 172 23.77 0.73 3.07
C VAL A 172 24.38 2.00 2.48
N GLU A 173 24.49 3.07 3.25
CA GLU A 173 25.11 4.33 2.81
C GLU A 173 26.52 4.08 2.27
N ARG A 174 27.38 3.42 3.06
CA ARG A 174 28.75 3.11 2.64
C ARG A 174 28.81 2.23 1.39
N TRP A 175 27.84 1.33 1.20
CA TRP A 175 27.77 0.53 -0.02
C TRP A 175 27.39 1.40 -1.22
N LEU A 176 26.32 2.19 -1.11
CA LEU A 176 25.89 3.08 -2.19
C LEU A 176 26.95 4.13 -2.56
N ASP A 177 27.66 4.67 -1.58
CA ASP A 177 28.77 5.62 -1.79
C ASP A 177 29.97 5.01 -2.52
N ALA A 178 30.15 3.69 -2.42
CA ALA A 178 31.25 2.97 -3.07
C ALA A 178 30.96 2.64 -4.55
N GLU A 179 29.74 2.87 -5.04
CA GLU A 179 29.35 2.53 -6.42
C GLU A 179 29.97 3.52 -7.43
N PRO A 180 30.78 3.04 -8.40
CA PRO A 180 31.59 3.89 -9.28
C PRO A 180 30.80 4.69 -10.35
N ARG A 181 29.46 4.61 -10.37
CA ARG A 181 28.58 5.35 -11.28
C ARG A 181 27.28 5.72 -10.57
N ALA A 182 27.31 6.74 -9.73
CA ALA A 182 26.08 7.28 -9.16
C ALA A 182 25.36 8.16 -10.22
N GLU A 183 24.70 7.52 -11.20
CA GLU A 183 23.41 8.09 -11.62
C GLU A 183 22.56 8.18 -10.36
N SER A 184 21.86 9.32 -10.16
CA SER A 184 21.24 9.68 -8.89
C SER A 184 20.58 8.47 -8.18
N THR A 185 21.08 8.10 -7.00
CA THR A 185 20.52 7.02 -6.19
C THR A 185 19.15 7.44 -5.67
N GLY A 186 18.10 7.05 -6.39
CA GLY A 186 16.72 7.34 -5.96
C GLY A 186 16.30 6.53 -4.74
N PRO A 187 15.12 6.83 -4.15
CA PRO A 187 14.59 6.09 -2.98
C PRO A 187 14.50 4.58 -3.18
N LYS A 188 14.20 4.13 -4.40
CA LYS A 188 14.15 2.71 -4.74
C LYS A 188 15.50 2.00 -4.57
N SER A 189 16.60 2.65 -4.91
CA SER A 189 17.93 2.06 -4.74
C SER A 189 18.21 1.76 -3.27
N TYR A 190 17.83 2.66 -2.36
CA TYR A 190 17.96 2.43 -0.92
C TYR A 190 17.11 1.24 -0.46
N GLY A 191 15.82 1.21 -0.80
CA GLY A 191 14.94 0.09 -0.44
C GLY A 191 15.47 -1.25 -0.94
N PHE A 192 15.91 -1.31 -2.20
CA PHE A 192 16.47 -2.53 -2.78
C PHE A 192 17.85 -2.92 -2.22
N SER A 193 18.66 -1.97 -1.73
CA SER A 193 19.90 -2.30 -1.02
C SER A 193 19.63 -3.01 0.31
N TYR A 194 18.59 -2.60 1.05
CA TYR A 194 18.18 -3.33 2.26
C TYR A 194 17.70 -4.75 1.93
N LEU A 195 16.86 -4.87 0.88
CA LEU A 195 16.43 -6.16 0.35
C LEU A 195 17.62 -7.05 0.02
N ALA A 196 18.53 -6.56 -0.83
CA ALA A 196 19.67 -7.32 -1.34
C ALA A 196 20.64 -7.79 -0.24
N LYS A 197 20.71 -7.09 0.90
CA LYS A 197 21.67 -7.42 1.97
C LYS A 197 21.08 -8.26 3.10
N TRP A 198 19.91 -7.89 3.64
CA TRP A 198 19.37 -8.51 4.85
C TRP A 198 18.11 -9.35 4.62
N TYR A 199 17.52 -9.24 3.42
CA TYR A 199 16.36 -10.03 3.03
C TYR A 199 16.64 -10.73 1.69
N ALA A 200 17.89 -11.10 1.43
CA ALA A 200 18.35 -11.59 0.14
C ALA A 200 17.70 -12.93 -0.28
N ASP A 201 17.15 -13.66 0.69
CA ASP A 201 16.37 -14.88 0.50
C ASP A 201 14.91 -14.60 0.12
N GLN A 202 14.47 -13.34 0.21
CA GLN A 202 13.15 -12.89 -0.17
C GLN A 202 13.16 -12.33 -1.60
N GLY A 203 12.18 -12.73 -2.40
CA GLY A 203 11.88 -12.01 -3.65
C GLY A 203 11.34 -10.62 -3.35
N ALA A 204 11.39 -9.69 -4.34
CA ALA A 204 10.90 -8.32 -4.15
C ALA A 204 9.44 -8.26 -3.65
N ASP A 205 8.58 -9.17 -4.12
CA ASP A 205 7.19 -9.29 -3.65
C ASP A 205 7.08 -9.77 -2.19
N ASP A 206 7.92 -10.70 -1.72
CA ASP A 206 7.85 -11.17 -0.32
C ASP A 206 8.65 -10.27 0.64
N PHE A 207 9.59 -9.46 0.15
CA PHE A 207 10.35 -8.50 0.97
C PHE A 207 9.43 -7.62 1.82
N TYR A 208 8.45 -6.97 1.19
CA TYR A 208 7.51 -6.09 1.88
C TYR A 208 6.57 -6.82 2.84
N ARG A 209 6.40 -8.14 2.69
CA ARG A 209 5.70 -8.98 3.67
C ARG A 209 6.62 -9.39 4.82
N ALA A 210 7.87 -9.74 4.49
CA ALA A 210 8.86 -10.22 5.44
C ALA A 210 9.24 -9.16 6.48
N ILE A 211 9.28 -7.87 6.11
CA ILE A 211 9.54 -6.78 7.07
C ILE A 211 8.49 -6.67 8.18
N TRP A 212 7.27 -7.17 7.95
CA TRP A 212 6.23 -7.24 8.99
C TRP A 212 6.36 -8.47 9.91
N ARG A 213 7.05 -9.51 9.44
CA ARG A 213 7.37 -10.71 10.27
C ARG A 213 8.56 -10.47 11.18
N ASP A 214 9.40 -9.49 10.86
CA ASP A 214 10.45 -9.00 11.74
C ASP A 214 9.83 -8.11 12.83
N PRO A 215 9.80 -8.54 14.11
CA PRO A 215 9.06 -7.85 15.15
C PRO A 215 9.62 -6.46 15.48
N ASP A 216 10.92 -6.25 15.31
CA ASP A 216 11.56 -4.97 15.60
C ASP A 216 11.24 -3.96 14.49
N VAL A 217 11.28 -4.40 13.22
CA VAL A 217 10.89 -3.54 12.08
C VAL A 217 9.39 -3.27 12.08
N ALA A 218 8.55 -4.28 12.35
CA ALA A 218 7.10 -4.11 12.43
C ALA A 218 6.69 -3.10 13.50
N ARG A 219 7.38 -3.09 14.65
CA ARG A 219 7.18 -2.10 15.72
C ARG A 219 7.49 -0.68 15.26
N GLU A 220 8.61 -0.50 14.55
CA GLU A 220 9.02 0.79 14.00
C GLU A 220 8.10 1.28 12.86
N LEU A 221 7.61 0.37 12.01
CA LEU A 221 6.62 0.65 10.98
C LEU A 221 5.30 1.09 11.62
N ARG A 222 4.80 0.32 12.59
CA ARG A 222 3.55 0.63 13.30
C ARG A 222 3.61 2.02 13.92
N SER A 223 4.68 2.36 14.66
CA SER A 223 4.80 3.68 15.29
C SER A 223 4.73 4.81 14.26
N ARG A 224 5.35 4.67 13.09
CA ARG A 224 5.30 5.68 12.02
C ARG A 224 3.93 5.78 11.36
N LEU A 225 3.29 4.64 11.12
CA LEU A 225 1.94 4.57 10.53
C LEU A 225 0.86 5.08 11.50
N GLU A 226 1.04 4.91 12.81
CA GLU A 226 0.20 5.53 13.83
C GLU A 226 0.39 7.05 13.84
N ALA A 227 1.64 7.53 13.78
CA ALA A 227 1.95 8.96 13.75
C ALA A 227 1.42 9.67 12.50
N SER A 228 1.35 9.00 11.35
CA SER A 228 0.76 9.55 10.12
C SER A 228 -0.76 9.40 10.05
N GLY A 229 -1.38 8.68 11.00
CA GLY A 229 -2.81 8.34 10.99
C GLY A 229 -3.18 7.21 10.02
N ALA A 230 -2.24 6.71 9.21
CA ALA A 230 -2.47 5.61 8.28
C ALA A 230 -2.91 4.32 9.00
N TRP A 231 -2.44 4.10 10.23
CA TRP A 231 -2.85 2.94 11.03
C TRP A 231 -4.34 2.92 11.33
N ALA A 232 -4.93 4.06 11.66
CA ALA A 232 -6.37 4.14 11.93
C ALA A 232 -7.20 3.78 10.68
N VAL A 233 -6.71 4.15 9.49
CA VAL A 233 -7.35 3.80 8.21
C VAL A 233 -7.34 2.30 7.99
N ALA A 234 -6.18 1.67 8.19
CA ALA A 234 -6.02 0.22 8.03
C ALA A 234 -6.83 -0.56 9.09
N GLU A 235 -6.90 -0.08 10.33
CA GLU A 235 -7.74 -0.67 11.36
C GLU A 235 -9.23 -0.59 11.02
N ASN A 236 -9.71 0.53 10.48
CA ASN A 236 -11.11 0.65 10.05
C ASN A 236 -11.44 -0.38 8.97
N LEU A 237 -10.55 -0.58 8.00
CA LEU A 237 -10.71 -1.65 6.99
C LEU A 237 -10.81 -3.06 7.60
N ALA A 238 -10.17 -3.30 8.74
CA ALA A 238 -10.10 -4.60 9.38
C ALA A 238 -11.14 -4.83 10.49
N ARG A 239 -11.87 -3.79 10.92
CA ARG A 239 -12.83 -3.87 12.04
C ARG A 239 -14.28 -3.82 11.60
N ASP A 240 -14.58 -3.15 10.50
CA ASP A 240 -15.96 -3.02 9.99
C ASP A 240 -16.46 -4.32 9.33
#